data_AF-A0A9W5X2Q0-F1
#
_entry.id   AF-A0A9W5X2Q0-F1
#
_cell.length_a   1.000
_cell.length_b   1.000
_cell.length_c   1.000
_cell.angle_alpha   90.00
_cell.angle_beta   90.00
_cell.angle_gamma   90.00
#
_symmetry.space_group_name_H-M   'P 1'
#
loop_
_entity.id
_entity.type
_entity.pdbx_description
1 polymer ?
#
loop_
_entity_poly.entity_id
_entity_poly.type
_entity_poly.pdbx_seq_one_letter_code
_entity_poly.pdbx_strand_id
1 'polypeptide(L)'
;MTDGRRAESYLAEWYLPNLAEPTVDDVVARLSAAASAVTGEGTPVRLTMTLANPSDEVLYGVFDAASSEAVVLACQRAGIPHLRLSTPVVARVDRRSHGCPDAESPRDIPEKLAPPSEI
;
A
#
# COMPACT_ATOMS: atom_id res chain seq x y z
N MET A 1 4.41 -27.15 -16.50
CA MET A 1 5.50 -26.28 -16.04
C MET A 1 5.21 -24.90 -16.59
N THR A 2 4.51 -24.05 -15.84
CA THR A 2 4.42 -22.63 -16.16
C THR A 2 5.81 -22.05 -15.92
N ASP A 3 6.48 -21.69 -17.00
CA ASP A 3 7.75 -20.97 -16.96
C ASP A 3 7.56 -19.75 -16.05
N GLY A 4 8.42 -19.63 -15.04
CA GLY A 4 8.37 -18.61 -14.01
C GLY A 4 8.79 -17.26 -14.57
N ARG A 5 8.05 -16.74 -15.56
CA ARG A 5 8.21 -15.36 -16.02
C ARG A 5 7.94 -14.48 -14.81
N ARG A 6 9.01 -13.98 -14.20
CA ARG A 6 8.93 -13.03 -13.09
C ARG A 6 8.00 -11.92 -13.55
N ALA A 7 6.91 -11.71 -12.83
CA ALA A 7 6.07 -10.54 -13.06
C ALA A 7 6.98 -9.31 -12.96
N GLU A 8 6.97 -8.49 -14.01
CA GLU A 8 7.68 -7.21 -13.99
C GLU A 8 6.84 -6.23 -13.19
N SER A 9 7.50 -5.30 -12.50
CA SER A 9 6.83 -4.23 -11.80
C SER A 9 6.73 -3.01 -12.71
N TYR A 10 5.54 -2.42 -12.75
CA TYR A 10 5.16 -1.27 -13.55
C TYR A 10 4.69 -0.16 -12.62
N LEU A 11 5.03 1.09 -12.94
CA LEU A 11 4.55 2.26 -12.20
C LEU A 11 3.54 3.03 -13.06
N ALA A 12 2.30 3.10 -12.60
CA ALA A 12 1.27 3.97 -13.18
C ALA A 12 1.15 5.24 -12.32
N GLU A 13 1.00 6.37 -13.01
CA GLU A 13 0.85 7.70 -12.40
C GLU A 13 -0.48 8.31 -12.81
N TRP A 14 -1.18 8.92 -11.86
CA TRP A 14 -2.43 9.66 -12.08
C TRP A 14 -2.35 11.03 -11.44
N TYR A 15 -2.79 12.04 -12.18
CA TYR A 15 -3.10 13.35 -11.62
C TYR A 15 -4.58 13.40 -11.23
N LEU A 16 -4.86 13.64 -9.96
CA LEU A 16 -6.19 13.57 -9.35
C LEU A 16 -6.45 14.87 -8.57
N PRO A 17 -7.18 15.83 -9.15
CA PRO A 17 -7.41 17.13 -8.50
C PRO A 17 -8.15 16.95 -7.17
N ASN A 18 -7.73 17.70 -6.15
CA ASN A 18 -8.22 17.61 -4.77
C ASN A 18 -8.04 16.21 -4.16
N LEU A 19 -6.84 15.64 -4.27
CA LEU A 19 -6.50 14.32 -3.75
C LEU A 19 -6.60 14.26 -2.21
N ALA A 20 -7.79 13.91 -1.71
CA ALA A 20 -8.04 13.64 -0.29
C ALA A 20 -7.95 12.14 0.01
N GLU A 21 -7.69 11.77 1.27
CA GLU A 21 -7.59 10.36 1.69
C GLU A 21 -8.80 9.49 1.27
N PRO A 22 -10.08 9.91 1.44
CA PRO A 22 -11.23 9.13 0.98
C PRO A 22 -11.24 8.91 -0.54
N THR A 23 -10.75 9.89 -1.30
CA THR A 23 -10.62 9.79 -2.76
C THR A 23 -9.52 8.81 -3.14
N VAL A 24 -8.42 8.76 -2.38
CA VAL A 24 -7.37 7.75 -2.58
C VAL A 24 -7.95 6.36 -2.36
N ASP A 25 -8.63 6.11 -1.24
CA ASP A 25 -9.17 4.78 -0.93
C ASP A 25 -10.17 4.29 -1.98
N ASP A 26 -11.08 5.15 -2.45
CA ASP A 26 -12.02 4.84 -3.52
C ASP A 26 -11.32 4.46 -4.83
N VAL A 27 -10.27 5.22 -5.20
CA VAL A 27 -9.48 4.96 -6.39
C VAL A 27 -8.72 3.63 -6.26
N VAL A 28 -8.09 3.39 -5.11
CA VAL A 28 -7.35 2.15 -4.83
C VAL A 28 -8.28 0.94 -4.86
N ALA A 29 -9.48 1.05 -4.29
CA ALA A 29 -10.48 -0.02 -4.33
C ALA A 29 -10.88 -0.37 -5.77
N ARG A 30 -11.14 0.64 -6.61
CA ARG A 30 -11.48 0.43 -8.04
C ARG A 30 -10.34 -0.20 -8.82
N LEU A 31 -9.10 0.28 -8.62
CA LEU A 31 -7.91 -0.27 -9.28
C LEU A 31 -7.67 -1.73 -8.88
N SER A 32 -7.80 -2.04 -7.59
CA SER A 32 -7.63 -3.40 -7.07
C SER A 32 -8.70 -4.36 -7.61
N ALA A 33 -9.97 -3.93 -7.64
CA ALA A 33 -11.07 -4.69 -8.19
C ALA A 33 -10.88 -4.96 -9.70
N ALA A 34 -10.49 -3.93 -10.46
CA ALA A 34 -10.24 -4.06 -11.90
C ALA A 34 -9.06 -5.00 -12.19
N ALA A 35 -7.95 -4.88 -11.45
CA ALA A 35 -6.81 -5.79 -11.58
C ALA A 35 -7.19 -7.24 -11.26
N SER A 36 -8.02 -7.44 -10.24
CA SER A 36 -8.55 -8.76 -9.88
C SER A 36 -9.42 -9.35 -10.99
N ALA A 37 -10.28 -8.54 -11.62
CA ALA A 37 -11.11 -8.97 -12.73
C ALA A 37 -10.28 -9.35 -13.97
N VAL A 38 -9.30 -8.52 -14.35
CA VAL A 38 -8.38 -8.81 -15.47
C VAL A 38 -7.59 -10.10 -15.22
N THR A 39 -7.14 -10.32 -13.98
CA THR A 39 -6.50 -11.57 -13.58
C THR A 39 -7.44 -12.76 -13.66
N GLY A 40 -8.70 -12.61 -13.21
CA GLY A 40 -9.72 -13.66 -13.31
C GLY A 40 -10.04 -14.08 -14.74
N GLU A 41 -9.84 -13.18 -15.71
CA GLU A 41 -9.99 -13.46 -17.15
C GLU A 41 -8.74 -14.06 -17.81
N GLY A 42 -7.69 -14.30 -17.03
CA GLY A 42 -6.48 -15.00 -17.50
C GLY A 42 -5.31 -14.08 -17.85
N THR A 43 -5.39 -12.78 -17.56
CA THR A 43 -4.26 -11.84 -17.75
C THR A 43 -3.71 -11.40 -16.38
N PRO A 44 -2.59 -11.98 -15.90
CA PRO A 44 -2.10 -11.70 -14.55
C PRO A 44 -1.69 -10.23 -14.36
N VAL A 45 -2.32 -9.56 -13.40
CA VAL A 45 -2.01 -8.19 -12.97
C VAL A 45 -2.44 -7.98 -11.52
N ARG A 46 -1.56 -7.40 -10.70
CA ARG A 46 -1.82 -7.16 -9.27
C ARG A 46 -1.32 -5.80 -8.86
N LEU A 47 -2.18 -4.99 -8.25
CA LEU A 47 -1.76 -3.79 -7.54
C LEU A 47 -1.05 -4.19 -6.23
N THR A 48 0.21 -3.79 -6.07
CA THR A 48 1.05 -4.19 -4.92
C THR A 48 1.31 -3.06 -3.95
N MET A 49 1.34 -1.82 -4.43
CA MET A 49 1.56 -0.63 -3.60
C MET A 49 0.88 0.58 -4.23
N THR A 50 0.43 1.49 -3.38
CA THR A 50 -0.02 2.83 -3.78
C THR A 50 0.70 3.87 -2.92
N LEU A 51 1.02 5.00 -3.53
CA LEU A 51 1.62 6.16 -2.85
C LEU A 51 0.90 7.41 -3.33
N ALA A 52 0.21 8.09 -2.44
CA ALA A 52 -0.42 9.38 -2.72
C ALA A 52 0.50 10.52 -2.29
N ASN A 53 0.61 11.54 -3.13
CA ASN A 53 1.20 12.82 -2.79
C ASN A 53 0.12 13.90 -2.93
N PRO A 54 -0.61 14.22 -1.84
CA PRO A 54 -1.68 15.21 -1.89
C PRO A 54 -1.22 16.60 -2.32
N SER A 55 0.01 17.00 -2.01
CA SER A 55 0.55 18.32 -2.35
C SER A 55 0.71 18.52 -3.85
N ASP A 56 1.15 17.47 -4.56
CA ASP A 56 1.28 17.49 -6.01
C ASP A 56 0.03 16.95 -6.72
N GLU A 57 -0.99 16.53 -5.96
CA GLU A 57 -2.22 15.91 -6.45
C GLU A 57 -1.95 14.68 -7.33
N VAL A 58 -0.91 13.92 -7.00
CA VAL A 58 -0.51 12.72 -7.76
C VAL A 58 -0.71 11.46 -6.93
N LEU A 59 -1.30 10.44 -7.57
CA LEU A 59 -1.32 9.07 -7.08
C LEU A 59 -0.37 8.23 -7.94
N TYR A 60 0.45 7.43 -7.26
CA TYR A 60 1.31 6.42 -7.85
C TYR A 60 0.79 5.04 -7.48
N GLY A 61 0.78 4.12 -8.46
CA GLY A 61 0.41 2.71 -8.26
C GLY A 61 1.45 1.79 -8.86
N VAL A 62 1.93 0.85 -8.06
CA VAL A 62 2.85 -0.21 -8.51
C VAL A 62 2.06 -1.46 -8.82
N PHE A 63 2.22 -1.99 -10.01
CA PHE A 63 1.59 -3.22 -10.46
C PHE A 63 2.63 -4.27 -10.79
N ASP A 64 2.42 -5.49 -10.32
CA ASP A 64 3.11 -6.67 -10.86
C ASP A 64 2.23 -7.27 -11.97
N ALA A 65 2.76 -7.38 -13.18
CA ALA A 65 2.00 -7.85 -14.33
C ALA A 65 2.83 -8.66 -15.32
N ALA A 66 2.15 -9.42 -16.17
CA ALA A 66 2.78 -10.14 -17.27
C ALA A 66 3.26 -9.20 -18.40
N SER A 67 2.64 -8.01 -18.54
CA SER A 67 3.00 -6.99 -19.54
C SER A 67 2.45 -5.60 -19.19
N SER A 68 2.93 -4.56 -19.88
CA SER A 68 2.41 -3.19 -19.78
C SER A 68 0.94 -3.10 -20.15
N GLU A 69 0.51 -3.84 -21.17
CA GLU A 69 -0.87 -3.82 -21.69
C GLU A 69 -1.86 -4.34 -20.64
N ALA A 70 -1.45 -5.30 -19.82
CA ALA A 70 -2.26 -5.79 -18.71
C ALA A 70 -2.54 -4.68 -17.68
N VAL A 71 -1.54 -3.83 -17.39
CA VAL A 71 -1.70 -2.68 -16.49
C VAL A 71 -2.59 -1.62 -17.11
N VAL A 72 -2.40 -1.32 -18.40
CA VAL A 72 -3.28 -0.40 -19.14
C VAL A 72 -4.73 -0.87 -19.10
N LEU A 73 -4.98 -2.15 -19.36
CA LEU A 73 -6.32 -2.75 -19.34
C LEU A 73 -6.96 -2.65 -17.94
N ALA A 74 -6.20 -2.92 -16.88
CA ALA A 74 -6.67 -2.76 -15.51
C ALA A 74 -7.05 -1.30 -15.19
N CYS A 75 -6.22 -0.33 -15.58
CA CYS A 75 -6.51 1.10 -15.39
C CYS A 75 -7.77 1.54 -16.14
N GLN A 76 -7.93 1.09 -17.40
CA GLN A 76 -9.12 1.39 -18.20
C GLN A 76 -10.39 0.83 -17.58
N ARG A 77 -10.35 -0.41 -17.08
CA ARG A 77 -11.50 -1.05 -16.41
C ARG A 77 -11.85 -0.42 -15.07
N ALA A 78 -10.87 0.13 -14.37
CA ALA A 78 -11.13 0.94 -13.18
C ALA A 78 -11.84 2.27 -13.50
N GLY A 79 -11.91 2.66 -14.78
CA GLY A 79 -12.44 3.94 -15.23
C GLY A 79 -11.50 5.11 -14.99
N ILE A 80 -10.22 4.84 -14.69
CA ILE A 80 -9.23 5.84 -14.29
C ILE A 80 -7.98 5.65 -15.17
N PRO A 81 -7.95 6.26 -16.37
CA PRO A 81 -6.80 6.15 -17.26
C PRO A 81 -5.56 6.76 -16.60
N HIS A 82 -4.45 6.05 -16.65
CA HIS A 82 -3.17 6.56 -16.16
C HIS A 82 -2.66 7.66 -17.09
N LEU A 83 -1.98 8.64 -16.51
CA LEU A 83 -1.30 9.70 -17.26
C LEU A 83 0.03 9.19 -17.82
N ARG A 84 0.75 8.40 -17.02
CA ARG A 84 2.06 7.86 -17.37
C ARG A 84 2.19 6.42 -16.90
N LEU A 85 2.82 5.58 -17.71
CA LEU A 85 3.24 4.23 -17.36
C LEU A 85 4.77 4.12 -17.55
N SER A 86 5.48 3.73 -16.49
CA SER A 86 6.94 3.58 -16.48
C SER A 86 7.33 2.12 -16.25
N THR A 87 8.27 1.57 -17.04
CA THR A 87 8.61 0.13 -17.04
C THR A 87 10.06 -0.13 -17.48
N PRO A 88 10.75 -1.14 -16.91
CA PRO A 88 10.46 -1.78 -15.63
C PRO A 88 10.84 -0.86 -14.45
N VAL A 89 10.18 -1.00 -13.30
CA VAL A 89 10.55 -0.28 -12.06
C VAL A 89 10.95 -1.24 -10.95
N VAL A 90 11.71 -0.73 -9.97
CA VAL A 90 12.07 -1.47 -8.76
C VAL A 90 11.51 -0.74 -7.54
N ALA A 91 10.59 -1.37 -6.81
CA ALA A 91 10.03 -0.83 -5.58
C ALA A 91 10.80 -1.36 -4.36
N ARG A 92 11.14 -0.47 -3.41
CA ARG A 92 11.70 -0.80 -2.10
C ARG A 92 11.01 0.06 -1.04
N VAL A 93 10.45 -0.60 -0.02
CA VAL A 93 9.83 0.06 1.13
C VAL A 93 10.56 -0.38 2.38
N ASP A 94 11.28 0.53 3.04
CA ASP A 94 11.93 0.27 4.32
C ASP A 94 10.89 0.38 5.43
N ARG A 95 10.28 -0.75 5.82
CA ARG A 95 9.46 -0.81 7.04
C ARG A 95 10.38 -0.95 8.24
N ARG A 96 10.98 0.15 8.69
CA ARG A 96 11.52 0.17 10.04
C ARG A 96 10.33 0.13 11.00
N SER A 97 10.26 -0.92 11.80
CA SER A 97 9.45 -0.90 13.01
C SER A 97 9.99 0.26 13.85
N HIS A 98 9.31 1.40 13.84
CA HIS A 98 9.48 2.37 14.90
C HIS A 98 9.02 1.66 16.17
N GLY A 99 9.95 1.06 16.90
CA GLY A 99 9.66 0.46 18.20
C GLY A 99 9.01 1.53 19.04
N CYS A 100 7.75 1.31 19.40
CA CYS A 100 7.14 2.06 20.49
C CYS A 100 7.98 1.72 21.72
N PRO A 101 8.68 2.66 22.39
CA PRO A 101 9.29 2.34 23.66
C PRO A 101 8.15 1.92 24.59
N ASP A 102 8.28 0.73 25.17
CA ASP A 102 7.30 0.16 26.09
C ASP A 102 6.85 1.23 27.08
N ALA A 103 5.53 1.46 27.15
CA ALA A 103 4.95 2.24 28.21
C ALA A 103 5.45 1.66 29.53
N GLU A 104 6.18 2.46 30.28
CA GLU A 104 6.79 2.14 31.57
C GLU A 104 5.83 1.30 32.42
N SER A 105 6.20 0.04 32.68
CA SER A 105 5.49 -0.85 33.60
C SER A 105 5.27 -0.12 34.92
N PRO A 106 4.06 -0.13 35.51
CA PRO A 106 3.80 0.51 36.79
C PRO A 106 4.81 0.02 37.83
N ARG A 107 5.63 0.94 38.33
CA ARG A 107 6.66 0.68 39.33
C ARG A 107 6.01 0.11 40.60
N ASP A 108 6.65 -0.90 41.16
CA ASP A 108 6.38 -1.48 42.47
C ASP A 108 5.95 -0.40 43.49
N ILE A 109 4.74 -0.55 44.05
CA ILE A 109 4.34 0.17 45.25
C ILE A 109 5.04 -0.56 46.41
N PRO A 110 5.99 0.05 47.15
CA PRO A 110 6.57 -0.63 48.29
C PRO A 110 5.53 -0.66 49.41
N GLU A 111 5.04 -1.86 49.73
CA GLU A 111 4.27 -2.15 50.93
C GLU A 111 5.17 -1.95 52.16
N LYS A 112 5.15 -0.74 52.75
CA LYS A 112 5.63 -0.55 54.12
C LYS A 112 4.93 0.62 54.80
N LEU A 113 3.83 0.32 55.48
CA LEU A 113 3.40 1.06 56.67
C LEU A 113 2.55 0.18 57.59
N ALA A 114 3.19 -0.77 58.29
CA ALA A 114 2.63 -1.29 59.54
C ALA A 114 3.03 -0.34 60.68
N PRO A 115 2.11 0.09 61.56
CA PRO A 115 2.47 0.90 62.72
C PRO A 115 3.15 0.02 63.79
N PRO A 116 4.00 0.60 64.65
CA PRO A 116 4.72 -0.16 65.67
C PRO A 116 3.76 -0.61 66.78
N SER A 117 3.88 -1.88 67.18
CA SER A 117 3.30 -2.39 68.43
C SER A 117 4.10 -1.83 69.61
N GLU A 118 3.49 -0.97 70.42
CA GLU A 118 4.02 -0.62 71.74
C GLU A 118 3.85 -1.79 72.74
N ILE A 119 4.80 -1.85 73.67
CA ILE A 119 5.04 -2.87 74.71
C ILE A 119 4.14 -2.60 75.92
#